data_AF-A0A6H3FDL0-F1
#
_entry.id   AF-A0A6H3FDL0-F1
#
_cell.length_a   1.000
_cell.length_b   1.000
_cell.length_c   1.000
_cell.angle_alpha   90.00
_cell.angle_beta   90.00
_cell.angle_gamma   90.00
#
_symmetry.space_group_name_H-M   'P 1'
#
loop_
_entity.id
_entity.type
_entity.pdbx_description
1 polymer ?
#
loop_
_entity_poly.entity_id
_entity_poly.type
_entity_poly.pdbx_seq_one_letter_code
_entity_poly.pdbx_strand_id
1 'polypeptide(L)' 'MNKDNLPAIRPCMKCGAIPDKIETSRPDGRTRDLYRVVCPCGNGPLRWSVSVSAAIRLWNTHDAS' A
#
# COMPACT_ATOMS: atom_id res chain seq x y z
N MET A 1 -5.58 9.39 -15.42
CA MET A 1 -4.56 8.95 -14.43
C MET A 1 -4.00 7.63 -14.93
N ASN A 2 -2.83 7.66 -15.56
CA ASN A 2 -2.25 6.52 -16.26
C ASN A 2 -1.91 5.43 -15.24
N LYS A 3 -2.60 4.29 -15.32
CA LYS A 3 -2.37 3.12 -14.45
C LYS A 3 -1.05 2.40 -14.77
N ASP A 4 -0.38 2.79 -15.85
CA ASP A 4 0.75 2.08 -16.47
C ASP A 4 2.13 2.31 -15.82
N ASN A 5 2.24 3.09 -14.74
CA ASN A 5 3.51 3.36 -14.05
C ASN A 5 3.47 3.09 -12.54
N LEU A 6 2.55 2.25 -12.07
CA LEU A 6 2.58 1.78 -10.69
C LEU A 6 3.67 0.69 -10.54
N PRO A 7 4.51 0.74 -9.50
CA PRO A 7 5.44 -0.35 -9.22
C PRO A 7 4.67 -1.65 -9.02
N ALA A 8 5.25 -2.79 -9.39
CA ALA A 8 4.67 -4.09 -9.08
C ALA A 8 4.62 -4.29 -7.55
N ILE A 9 3.49 -4.78 -7.05
CA ILE A 9 3.32 -5.13 -5.63
C ILE A 9 3.96 -6.50 -5.40
N ARG A 10 4.87 -6.61 -4.44
CA ARG A 10 5.48 -7.89 -4.04
C ARG A 10 4.49 -8.75 -3.25
N PRO A 11 4.55 -10.09 -3.37
CA PRO A 11 3.75 -10.99 -2.54
C PRO A 11 4.12 -10.80 -1.07
N CYS A 12 3.16 -10.98 -0.18
CA CYS A 12 3.33 -10.84 1.26
C CYS A 12 4.28 -11.89 1.84
N MET A 13 5.28 -11.46 2.60
CA MET A 13 6.27 -12.31 3.26
C MET A 13 5.64 -13.29 4.26
N LYS A 14 4.49 -12.93 4.87
CA LYS A 14 3.84 -13.75 5.91
C LYS A 14 2.99 -14.88 5.35
N CYS A 15 2.29 -14.67 4.24
CA CYS A 15 1.33 -15.64 3.72
C CYS A 15 1.48 -15.94 2.22
N GLY A 16 2.42 -15.31 1.52
CA GLY A 16 2.67 -15.48 0.09
C GLY A 16 1.62 -14.86 -0.83
N ALA A 17 0.50 -14.35 -0.30
CA ALA A 17 -0.55 -13.75 -1.11
C ALA A 17 -0.12 -12.40 -1.69
N ILE A 18 -0.52 -12.12 -2.93
CA ILE A 18 -0.36 -10.79 -3.52
C ILE A 18 -1.45 -9.89 -2.93
N PRO A 19 -1.11 -8.77 -2.27
CA PRO A 19 -2.10 -7.81 -1.81
C PRO A 19 -2.89 -7.27 -2.99
N ASP A 20 -4.20 -7.45 -2.94
CA ASP A 20 -5.17 -6.99 -3.94
C ASP A 20 -5.84 -5.68 -3.51
N LYS A 21 -5.73 -5.32 -2.23
CA LYS A 21 -6.41 -4.17 -1.63
C LYS A 21 -5.46 -3.04 -1.24
N ILE A 22 -5.85 -1.83 -1.61
CA ILE A 22 -5.25 -0.58 -1.13
C ILE A 22 -6.30 0.14 -0.29
N GLU A 23 -6.03 0.24 1.01
CA GLU A 23 -6.84 1.03 1.92
C GLU A 23 -6.66 2.51 1.63
N THR A 24 -7.77 3.24 1.68
CA THR A 24 -7.80 4.69 1.51
C THR A 24 -8.38 5.34 2.76
N SER A 25 -7.76 6.39 3.25
CA SER A 25 -8.23 7.16 4.40
C SER A 25 -8.09 8.65 4.12
N ARG A 26 -9.10 9.45 4.52
CA ARG A 26 -9.03 10.91 4.50
C ARG A 26 -9.39 11.44 5.88
N PRO A 27 -8.40 11.67 6.75
CA PRO A 27 -8.63 12.29 8.05
C PRO A 27 -9.23 13.70 7.89
N ASP A 28 -10.07 14.10 8.84
CA ASP A 28 -10.67 15.44 8.86
C ASP A 28 -9.59 16.53 8.85
N GLY A 29 -9.83 17.57 8.06
CA GLY A 29 -8.88 18.67 7.84
C GLY A 29 -7.81 18.37 6.79
N ARG A 30 -7.78 17.18 6.18
CA ARG A 30 -6.85 16.86 5.07
C ARG A 30 -7.52 16.99 3.71
N THR A 31 -6.83 17.66 2.78
CA THR A 31 -7.32 17.86 1.40
C THR A 31 -7.00 16.70 0.45
N ARG A 32 -6.15 15.76 0.87
CA ARG A 32 -5.66 14.64 0.04
C ARG A 32 -5.91 13.30 0.73
N ASP A 33 -6.25 12.32 -0.07
CA ASP A 33 -6.38 10.93 0.36
C ASP A 33 -5.03 10.32 0.71
N LEU A 34 -5.07 9.45 1.70
CA LEU A 34 -3.97 8.61 2.12
C LEU A 34 -4.21 7.18 1.67
N TYR A 35 -3.12 6.50 1.34
CA TYR A 35 -3.13 5.16 0.77
C TYR A 35 -2.23 4.24 1.58
N ARG A 36 -2.65 3.00 1.74
CA ARG A 36 -1.88 1.95 2.40
C ARG A 36 -2.19 0.60 1.79
N VAL A 37 -1.16 -0.16 1.42
CA VAL A 37 -1.35 -1.54 0.95
C VAL A 37 -1.47 -2.45 2.18
N VAL A 38 -2.48 -3.30 2.20
CA VAL A 38 -2.72 -4.25 3.30
C VAL A 38 -2.98 -5.63 2.71
N CYS A 39 -2.35 -6.65 3.27
CA CYS A 39 -2.58 -8.02 2.88
C CYS A 39 -3.86 -8.56 3.53
N PRO A 40 -4.60 -9.47 2.87
CA PRO A 40 -5.75 -10.16 3.48
C PRO A 40 -5.46 -10.87 4.81
N CYS A 41 -4.20 -11.24 5.08
CA CYS A 41 -3.81 -11.85 6.36
C CYS A 41 -3.62 -10.84 7.52
N GLY A 42 -3.86 -9.55 7.27
CA GLY A 42 -3.66 -8.47 8.24
C GLY A 42 -2.22 -7.93 8.31
N ASN A 43 -1.29 -8.45 7.49
CA ASN A 43 0.05 -7.88 7.39
C ASN A 43 0.03 -6.57 6.59
N GLY A 44 0.77 -5.57 7.05
CA GLY A 44 0.99 -4.34 6.30
C GLY A 44 1.70 -3.27 7.10
N PRO A 45 2.28 -2.27 6.42
CA PRO A 45 2.98 -1.17 7.09
C PRO A 45 2.02 -0.38 7.97
N LEU A 46 2.48 0.08 9.14
CA LEU A 46 1.66 0.94 10.01
C LEU A 46 1.47 2.35 9.43
N ARG A 47 2.35 2.77 8.51
CA ARG A 47 2.36 4.12 7.94
C ARG A 47 1.44 4.24 6.72
N TRP A 48 0.91 5.44 6.53
CA TRP A 48 0.11 5.82 5.38
C TRP A 48 0.94 6.64 4.37
N SER A 49 0.59 6.54 3.09
CA SER A 49 1.28 7.24 2.00
C SER A 49 0.37 8.24 1.30
N VAL A 50 0.93 9.33 0.78
CA VAL A 50 0.17 10.40 0.11
C VAL A 50 -0.20 10.08 -1.36
N SER A 51 0.22 8.91 -1.87
CA SER A 51 -0.14 8.42 -3.20
C SER A 51 -0.11 6.89 -3.24
N VAL A 52 -0.83 6.31 -4.20
CA VAL A 52 -0.84 4.86 -4.45
C VAL A 52 0.56 4.32 -4.73
N SER A 53 1.34 5.00 -5.59
CA SER A 53 2.71 4.56 -5.92
C SER A 53 3.63 4.56 -4.68
N ALA A 54 3.48 5.55 -3.79
CA ALA A 54 4.24 5.60 -2.54
C ALA A 54 3.80 4.49 -1.58
N ALA A 55 2.51 4.17 -1.52
CA ALA A 55 2.00 3.04 -0.71
C ALA A 55 2.58 1.71 -1.19
N ILE A 56 2.67 1.49 -2.50
CA ILE A 56 3.26 0.27 -3.07
C ILE A 56 4.76 0.20 -2.79
N ARG A 57 5.50 1.31 -2.92
CA ARG A 57 6.94 1.34 -2.57
C ARG A 57 7.14 1.03 -1.09
N LEU A 58 6.34 1.63 -0.22
CA LEU A 58 6.38 1.39 1.22
C LEU A 58 6.09 -0.08 1.55
N TRP A 59 5.10 -0.69 0.89
CA TRP A 59 4.82 -2.12 1.01
C TRP A 59 6.02 -2.97 0.60
N ASN A 60 6.55 -2.71 -0.59
CA ASN A 60 7.69 -3.47 -1.11
C ASN A 60 8.95 -3.35 -0.23
N THR A 61 9.13 -2.23 0.48
CA THR A 61 10.21 -2.07 1.48
C THR A 61 9.87 -2.79 2.78
N HIS A 62 8.64 -2.67 3.27
CA HIS A 62 8.17 -3.33 4.49
C HIS A 62 8.29 -4.85 4.40
N ASP A 63 7.93 -5.39 3.25
CA ASP A 63 7.90 -6.84 2.97
C ASP A 63 9.26 -7.39 2.49
N ALA A 64 10.23 -6.52 2.20
CA ALA A 64 11.61 -6.91 1.88
C ALA A 64 12.50 -7.10 3.12
N SER A 65 11.98 -6.90 4.33
CA SER A 65 12.68 -7.05 5.62
C SER A 65 12.21 -8.32 6.32
#